data_AF-A0A4Q4XIQ4-F1
#
_entry.id   AF-A0A4Q4XIQ4-F1
#
_cell.length_a   1.000
_cell.length_b   1.000
_cell.length_c   1.000
_cell.angle_alpha   90.00
_cell.angle_beta   90.00
_cell.angle_gamma   90.00
#
_symmetry.space_group_name_H-M   'P 1'
#
loop_
_entity.id
_entity.type
_entity.pdbx_description
1 polymer ?
#
loop_
_entity_poly.entity_id
_entity_poly.type
_entity_poly.pdbx_seq_one_letter_code
_entity_poly.pdbx_strand_id
1 'polypeptide(L)'
;MLASASYDNTIRLWDTATGQLRQTLEGDRGDALSAAFSPDSKMLASASYDNTIRLWDTATGQLRQTLEGHSGDIWSVAFSPDSKMLASASSDNTIRLWDTATGT
;
A
#
# COMPACT_ATOMS: atom_id res chain seq x y z
N MET A 1 -2.50 14.35 -5.82
CA MET A 1 -3.16 13.51 -4.80
C MET A 1 -2.13 13.14 -3.74
N LEU A 2 -2.53 13.18 -2.47
CA LEU A 2 -1.69 12.77 -1.35
C LEU A 2 -2.33 11.55 -0.69
N ALA A 3 -1.52 10.65 -0.12
CA ALA A 3 -1.97 9.55 0.71
C ALA A 3 -1.39 9.69 2.13
N SER A 4 -2.16 9.32 3.14
CA SER A 4 -1.68 9.17 4.51
C SER A 4 -2.14 7.84 5.08
N ALA A 5 -1.22 7.08 5.67
CA ALA A 5 -1.50 5.87 6.42
C ALA A 5 -1.54 6.19 7.92
N SER A 6 -2.35 5.45 8.69
CA SER A 6 -2.62 5.75 10.10
C SER A 6 -2.84 4.49 10.93
N TYR A 7 -2.58 4.59 12.24
CA TYR A 7 -2.86 3.57 13.26
C TYR A 7 -4.36 3.43 13.59
N ASP A 8 -5.25 4.04 12.80
CA ASP A 8 -6.70 3.78 12.85
C ASP A 8 -7.11 2.72 11.81
N ASN A 9 -6.15 1.99 11.22
CA ASN A 9 -6.33 1.02 10.14
C ASN A 9 -6.86 1.65 8.83
N THR A 10 -6.73 2.97 8.67
CA THR A 10 -7.19 3.67 7.46
C THR A 10 -6.04 4.25 6.65
N ILE A 11 -6.29 4.30 5.34
CA ILE A 11 -5.51 5.12 4.42
C ILE A 11 -6.43 6.15 3.82
N ARG A 12 -6.00 7.40 3.87
CA ARG A 12 -6.79 8.54 3.41
C ARG A 12 -6.15 9.16 2.19
N LEU A 13 -6.97 9.38 1.16
CA LEU A 13 -6.59 10.04 -0.07
C LEU A 13 -7.10 11.47 -0.07
N TRP A 14 -6.21 12.41 -0.34
CA TRP A 14 -6.48 13.83 -0.27
C TRP A 14 -6.29 14.51 -1.62
N ASP A 15 -7.19 15.42 -1.93
CA ASP A 15 -7.00 16.39 -3.00
C ASP A 15 -5.89 17.37 -2.61
N THR A 16 -4.84 17.45 -3.42
CA THR A 16 -3.69 18.33 -3.14
C THR A 16 -3.94 19.79 -3.50
N ALA A 17 -4.94 20.09 -4.33
CA ALA A 17 -5.31 21.46 -4.69
C ALA A 17 -6.29 22.07 -3.69
N THR A 18 -7.23 21.27 -3.17
CA THR A 18 -8.28 21.75 -2.24
C THR A 18 -8.03 21.37 -0.79
N GLY A 19 -7.16 20.41 -0.52
CA GLY A 19 -6.92 19.86 0.83
C GLY A 19 -8.06 18.97 1.35
N GLN A 20 -9.08 18.68 0.54
CA GLN A 20 -10.22 17.88 0.98
C GLN A 20 -9.92 16.38 0.94
N LEU A 21 -10.46 15.67 1.93
CA LEU A 21 -10.50 14.20 1.95
C LEU A 21 -11.35 13.71 0.78
N ARG A 22 -10.77 12.93 -0.12
CA ARG A 22 -11.46 12.33 -1.27
C ARG A 22 -11.99 10.95 -0.94
N GLN A 23 -11.20 10.13 -0.26
CA GLN A 23 -11.55 8.74 0.01
C GLN A 23 -10.83 8.21 1.26
N THR A 24 -11.49 7.31 1.97
CA THR A 24 -10.91 6.49 3.05
C THR A 24 -10.92 5.04 2.59
N LEU A 25 -9.76 4.40 2.61
CA LEU A 25 -9.55 2.99 2.33
C LEU A 25 -9.39 2.29 3.67
N GLU A 26 -10.32 1.38 3.99
CA GLU A 26 -10.32 0.64 5.26
C GLU A 26 -9.73 -0.75 5.04
N GLY A 27 -8.71 -1.07 5.83
CA GLY A 27 -8.16 -2.42 5.90
C GLY A 27 -8.87 -3.26 6.96
N ASP A 28 -8.95 -4.57 6.73
CA ASP A 28 -9.67 -5.50 7.60
C ASP A 28 -8.91 -5.82 8.91
N ARG A 29 -7.60 -5.51 8.99
CA ARG A 29 -6.76 -5.74 10.19
C ARG A 29 -5.38 -5.10 10.06
N GLY A 30 -4.90 -4.50 11.15
CA GLY A 30 -3.52 -4.06 11.29
C GLY A 30 -3.27 -2.62 10.84
N ASP A 31 -2.57 -1.88 11.69
CA ASP A 31 -2.28 -0.47 11.47
C ASP A 31 -1.44 -0.28 10.20
N ALA A 32 -1.80 0.71 9.37
CA ALA A 32 -1.08 0.96 8.14
C ALA A 32 0.18 1.78 8.43
N LEU A 33 1.36 1.20 8.21
CA LEU A 33 2.64 1.80 8.53
C LEU A 33 3.20 2.69 7.42
N SER A 34 2.90 2.31 6.17
CA SER A 34 3.48 2.94 5.00
C SER A 34 2.52 2.84 3.83
N ALA A 35 2.54 3.84 2.96
CA ALA A 35 1.82 3.82 1.71
C ALA A 35 2.67 4.44 0.60
N ALA A 36 2.62 3.85 -0.60
CA ALA A 36 3.35 4.33 -1.76
C ALA A 36 2.44 4.31 -3.00
N PHE A 37 2.48 5.37 -3.79
CA PHE A 37 1.85 5.36 -5.11
C PHE A 37 2.77 4.68 -6.12
N SER A 38 2.15 3.89 -7.00
CA SER A 38 2.78 3.50 -8.27
C SER A 38 3.07 4.74 -9.12
N PRO A 39 4.20 4.78 -9.87
CA PRO A 39 4.53 5.91 -10.74
C PRO A 39 3.46 6.25 -11.79
N ASP A 40 2.78 5.25 -12.32
CA ASP A 40 1.66 5.42 -13.25
C ASP A 40 0.33 5.83 -12.56
N SER A 41 0.38 6.04 -11.24
CA SER A 41 -0.72 6.52 -10.39
C SER A 41 -1.96 5.63 -10.37
N LYS A 42 -1.92 4.40 -10.89
CA LYS A 42 -3.08 3.49 -10.94
C LYS A 42 -3.27 2.67 -9.67
N MET A 43 -2.18 2.44 -8.95
CA MET A 43 -2.15 1.66 -7.72
C MET A 43 -1.59 2.46 -6.55
N LEU A 44 -2.12 2.19 -5.37
CA LEU A 44 -1.51 2.51 -4.09
C LEU A 44 -1.16 1.19 -3.40
N ALA A 45 0.06 1.05 -2.90
CA ALA A 45 0.43 -0.06 -2.03
C ALA A 45 0.42 0.42 -0.58
N SER A 46 0.02 -0.46 0.33
CA SER A 46 0.07 -0.19 1.76
C SER A 46 0.61 -1.35 2.57
N ALA A 47 1.54 -1.05 3.46
CA ALA A 47 2.16 -1.99 4.39
C ALA A 47 1.44 -2.00 5.73
N SER A 48 1.27 -3.18 6.33
CA SER A 48 0.54 -3.39 7.59
C SER A 48 1.33 -4.26 8.59
N TYR A 49 0.95 -4.14 9.87
CA TYR A 49 1.35 -5.06 10.94
C TYR A 49 0.70 -6.45 10.85
N ASP A 50 -0.30 -6.64 9.98
CA ASP A 50 -0.89 -7.96 9.74
C ASP A 50 -0.04 -8.85 8.82
N ASN A 51 1.21 -8.44 8.56
CA ASN A 51 2.19 -9.06 7.66
C ASN A 51 1.77 -9.07 6.19
N THR A 52 0.76 -8.27 5.82
CA THR A 52 0.28 -8.19 4.44
C THR A 52 0.57 -6.82 3.80
N ILE A 53 0.64 -6.85 2.47
CA ILE A 53 0.61 -5.64 1.64
C ILE A 53 -0.71 -5.63 0.91
N ARG A 54 -1.37 -4.48 0.87
CA ARG A 54 -2.61 -4.31 0.10
C ARG A 54 -2.36 -3.40 -1.09
N LEU A 55 -2.81 -3.83 -2.27
CA LEU A 55 -2.79 -3.05 -3.50
C LEU A 55 -4.20 -2.53 -3.78
N TRP A 56 -4.34 -1.22 -3.86
CA TRP A 56 -5.59 -0.52 -4.05
C TRP A 56 -5.62 0.14 -5.43
N ASP A 57 -6.77 0.06 -6.11
CA ASP A 57 -7.03 0.89 -7.29
C ASP A 57 -7.25 2.34 -6.85
N THR A 58 -6.46 3.28 -7.35
CA THR A 58 -6.52 4.68 -6.89
C THR A 58 -7.74 5.45 -7.40
N ALA A 59 -8.37 5.00 -8.47
CA ALA A 59 -9.51 5.67 -9.09
C ALA A 59 -10.83 5.29 -8.40
N THR A 60 -10.94 4.03 -7.98
CA THR A 60 -12.13 3.46 -7.35
C THR A 60 -11.96 3.28 -5.84
N GLY A 61 -10.73 3.20 -5.36
CA GLY A 61 -10.36 2.81 -4.00
C GLY A 61 -10.71 1.37 -3.64
N GLN A 62 -10.95 0.51 -4.63
CA GLN A 62 -11.18 -0.91 -4.37
C GLN A 62 -9.85 -1.62 -4.09
N LEU A 63 -9.88 -2.54 -3.12
CA LEU A 63 -8.80 -3.48 -2.88
C LEU A 63 -8.69 -4.41 -4.10
N ARG A 64 -7.55 -4.38 -4.79
CA ARG A 64 -7.27 -5.25 -5.95
C ARG A 64 -6.65 -6.57 -5.54
N GLN A 65 -5.71 -6.51 -4.58
CA GLN A 65 -4.96 -7.68 -4.16
C GLN A 65 -4.39 -7.50 -2.76
N THR A 66 -4.28 -8.62 -2.05
CA THR A 66 -3.50 -8.74 -0.81
C THR A 66 -2.31 -9.65 -1.09
N LEU A 67 -1.11 -9.16 -0.77
CA LEU A 67 0.15 -9.90 -0.90
C LEU A 67 0.52 -10.48 0.46
N GLU A 68 0.62 -11.80 0.50
CA GLU A 68 0.97 -12.56 1.69
C GLU A 68 2.31 -13.27 1.48
N GLY A 69 3.12 -13.37 2.53
CA GLY A 69 4.39 -14.11 2.47
C GLY A 69 5.46 -13.61 3.42
N HIS A 70 5.33 -12.39 3.94
CA HIS A 70 6.12 -11.98 5.09
C HIS A 70 5.63 -12.67 6.36
N SER A 71 6.55 -12.96 7.28
CA SER A 71 6.22 -13.57 8.58
C SER A 71 6.31 -12.58 9.74
N GLY A 72 6.42 -11.28 9.44
CA GLY A 72 6.45 -10.21 10.43
C GLY A 72 6.08 -8.86 9.80
N ASP A 73 5.90 -7.86 10.66
CA ASP A 73 5.46 -6.51 10.32
C ASP A 73 6.16 -5.94 9.09
N ILE A 74 5.41 -5.29 8.21
CA ILE A 74 5.97 -4.67 7.02
C ILE A 74 6.10 -3.17 7.27
N TRP A 75 7.34 -2.69 7.29
CA TRP A 75 7.63 -1.30 7.66
C TRP A 75 7.59 -0.34 6.47
N SER A 76 7.88 -0.85 5.26
CA SER A 76 8.00 0.01 4.09
C SER A 76 7.69 -0.75 2.80
N VAL A 77 7.14 -0.02 1.83
CA VAL A 77 6.89 -0.47 0.47
C VAL A 77 7.34 0.59 -0.53
N ALA A 78 7.83 0.16 -1.69
CA ALA A 78 8.22 1.06 -2.78
C ALA A 78 7.96 0.41 -4.14
N PHE A 79 7.36 1.16 -5.06
CA PHE A 79 7.21 0.72 -6.44
C PHE A 79 8.48 0.95 -7.25
N SER A 80 8.75 0.05 -8.19
CA SER A 80 9.72 0.30 -9.25
C SER A 80 9.26 1.46 -10.14
N PRO A 81 10.18 2.17 -10.82
CA PRO A 81 9.84 3.30 -11.70
C PRO A 81 8.88 2.96 -12.84
N ASP A 82 8.82 1.68 -13.25
CA ASP A 82 7.92 1.18 -14.30
C ASP A 82 6.58 0.63 -13.78
N SER A 83 6.31 0.76 -12.48
CA SER A 83 5.12 0.24 -11.77
C SER A 83 4.96 -1.27 -11.77
N LYS A 84 5.89 -2.06 -12.34
CA LYS A 84 5.71 -3.52 -12.51
C LYS A 84 6.14 -4.33 -11.30
N MET A 85 7.00 -3.78 -10.47
CA MET A 85 7.46 -4.44 -9.26
C MET A 85 7.17 -3.59 -8.03
N LEU A 86 6.94 -4.27 -6.93
CA LEU A 86 6.91 -3.69 -5.59
C LEU A 86 8.02 -4.32 -4.76
N ALA A 87 8.76 -3.52 -4.01
CA ALA A 87 9.66 -3.99 -2.96
C ALA A 87 9.02 -3.76 -1.60
N SER A 88 9.19 -4.71 -0.68
CA SER A 88 8.76 -4.57 0.72
C SER A 88 9.86 -4.97 1.69
N ALA A 89 9.95 -4.25 2.80
CA ALA A 89 10.89 -4.52 3.89
C ALA A 89 10.13 -4.88 5.17
N SER A 90 10.55 -5.95 5.84
CA SER A 90 9.85 -6.53 6.99
C SER A 90 10.75 -6.83 8.18
N SER A 91 10.13 -6.92 9.35
CA SER A 91 10.73 -7.40 10.60
C SER A 91 11.17 -8.87 10.57
N ASP A 92 10.76 -9.64 9.54
CA ASP A 92 11.26 -10.99 9.31
C ASP A 92 12.71 -11.05 8.76
N ASN A 93 13.38 -9.90 8.69
CA ASN A 93 14.74 -9.71 8.17
C ASN A 93 14.87 -9.98 6.66
N THR A 94 13.76 -9.91 5.91
CA THR A 94 13.77 -10.07 4.46
C THR A 94 13.29 -8.82 3.73
N ILE A 95 13.78 -8.69 2.49
CA ILE A 95 13.17 -7.85 1.47
C ILE A 95 12.53 -8.79 0.45
N ARG A 96 11.27 -8.54 0.10
CA ARG A 96 10.58 -9.28 -0.96
C ARG A 96 10.30 -8.37 -2.14
N LEU A 97 10.33 -8.97 -3.33
CA LEU A 97 9.93 -8.34 -4.57
C LEU A 97 8.66 -9.04 -5.06
N TRP A 98 7.71 -8.25 -5.53
CA TRP A 98 6.40 -8.71 -5.99
C TRP A 98 6.15 -8.17 -7.38
N ASP A 99 5.72 -9.03 -8.31
CA ASP A 99 5.11 -8.57 -9.55
C ASP A 99 3.75 -7.93 -9.22
N THR A 100 3.49 -6.71 -9.68
CA THR A 100 2.27 -5.97 -9.32
C THR A 100 1.02 -6.42 -10.06
N ALA A 101 1.18 -7.21 -11.13
CA ALA A 101 0.08 -7.75 -11.91
C ALA A 101 -0.37 -9.13 -11.39
N THR A 102 0.57 -9.95 -10.91
CA THR A 102 0.28 -11.29 -10.40
C THR A 102 0.31 -11.37 -8.87
N GLY A 103 1.04 -10.47 -8.21
CA GLY A 103 1.30 -10.46 -6.76
C GLY A 103 2.15 -11.62 -6.27
N THR A 104 3.06 -12.11 -7.11
CA THR A 104 4.01 -13.19 -6.81
C THR A 104 5.44 -12.71 -6.83
#